data_AF-A0ABD3EZW1-F1
#
_entry.id   AF-A0ABD3EZW1-F1
#
_cell.length_a   1.000
_cell.length_b   1.000
_cell.length_c   1.000
_cell.angle_alpha   90.00
_cell.angle_beta   90.00
_cell.angle_gamma   90.00
#
_symmetry.space_group_name_H-M   'P 1'
#
loop_
_entity.id
_entity.type
_entity.pdbx_description
1 polymer ?
#
loop_
_entity_poly.entity_id
_entity_poly.type
_entity_poly.pdbx_seq_one_letter_code
_entity_poly.pdbx_strand_id
1 'polypeptide(L)'
;MQIFAPLLLVCTIFSSGVVAKYEEETKTIDELYADAVAEGGNLVLYHGGDTPAQQTGLHDAFTQRFPQINFTAIVDYSKYHDVRIDNQLATDTLVPDVVASLKEVDGAWLAYSIFTFGYLYNSTGLDGAAPPATPANLTDPKWAGKIASTYPHDDDAALFLYTRYVEKYGWDWVSGLAQQNVSFNRDSNVASELVNSGEKLIGVGTGGGGAPIVFVGGNGTEYLSWGQRETQTTLVFNSVRTDINANKPWDVPEANMAAFPAFMEDRAKVEQWKQTFALYFGEVQGEPSPGVLGLHPGQ
;
A
#
# COMPACT_ATOMS: atom_id res chain seq x y z
N MET A 1 -31.26 18.72 67.56
CA MET A 1 -29.83 18.35 67.47
C MET A 1 -29.73 17.19 66.51
N GLN A 2 -28.95 17.38 65.44
CA GLN A 2 -28.48 16.42 64.43
C GLN A 2 -29.47 15.84 63.40
N ILE A 3 -29.40 16.48 62.23
CA ILE A 3 -29.73 15.98 60.89
C ILE A 3 -28.69 14.89 60.54
N PHE A 4 -29.12 13.71 60.11
CA PHE A 4 -28.25 12.74 59.41
C PHE A 4 -28.66 12.71 57.94
N ALA A 5 -27.82 13.27 57.09
CA ALA A 5 -27.85 13.09 55.64
C ALA A 5 -27.03 11.83 55.29
N PRO A 6 -27.48 10.96 54.36
CA PRO A 6 -26.63 9.88 53.87
C PRO A 6 -25.66 10.44 52.82
N LEU A 7 -24.38 10.23 53.09
CA LEU A 7 -23.25 10.58 52.22
C LEU A 7 -23.31 9.69 50.96
N LEU A 8 -23.57 10.29 49.80
CA LEU A 8 -23.38 9.63 48.50
C LEU A 8 -21.87 9.51 48.26
N LEU A 9 -21.34 8.29 48.30
CA LEU A 9 -19.97 8.00 47.91
C LEU A 9 -19.89 7.99 46.37
N VAL A 10 -19.50 9.13 45.78
CA VAL A 10 -19.14 9.20 44.37
C VAL A 10 -17.71 8.69 44.22
N CYS A 11 -17.55 7.44 43.79
CA CYS A 11 -16.26 6.92 43.33
C CYS A 11 -15.96 7.52 41.94
N THR A 12 -15.27 8.66 41.90
CA THR A 12 -14.56 9.10 40.70
C THR A 12 -13.38 8.16 40.46
N ILE A 13 -13.54 7.22 39.53
CA ILE A 13 -12.41 6.48 38.95
C ILE A 13 -11.68 7.47 38.05
N PHE A 14 -10.59 8.06 38.57
CA PHE A 14 -9.58 8.66 37.70
C PHE A 14 -8.88 7.51 36.99
N SER A 15 -9.31 7.18 35.77
CA SER A 15 -8.50 6.41 34.85
C SER A 15 -7.37 7.33 34.40
N SER A 16 -6.29 7.39 35.19
CA SER A 16 -5.01 7.89 34.72
C SER A 16 -4.54 6.95 33.63
N GLY A 17 -4.82 7.31 32.38
CA GLY A 17 -4.20 6.70 31.21
C GLY A 17 -2.70 6.93 31.32
N VAL A 18 -1.98 5.95 31.87
CA VAL A 18 -0.54 5.88 31.71
C VAL A 18 -0.32 5.53 30.24
N VAL A 19 -0.10 6.56 29.42
CA VAL A 19 0.53 6.37 28.12
C VAL A 19 1.95 5.93 28.44
N ALA A 20 2.28 4.66 28.19
CA ALA A 20 3.65 4.19 28.28
C ALA A 20 4.48 5.02 27.29
N LYS A 21 5.42 5.80 27.82
CA LYS A 21 6.36 6.55 27.00
C LYS A 21 7.48 5.58 26.64
N TYR A 22 7.39 4.95 25.48
CA TYR A 22 8.45 4.08 24.97
C TYR A 22 9.70 4.95 24.72
N GLU A 23 10.84 4.54 25.27
CA GLU A 23 12.13 5.16 24.96
C GLU A 23 12.64 4.62 23.62
N GLU A 24 13.36 5.46 22.87
CA GLU A 24 14.00 5.06 21.63
C GLU A 24 15.02 3.95 21.92
N GLU A 25 15.02 2.88 21.11
CA GLU A 25 15.97 1.77 21.27
C GLU A 25 17.41 2.30 21.16
N THR A 26 18.24 1.92 22.14
CA THR A 26 19.62 2.40 22.27
C THR A 26 20.66 1.35 21.92
N LYS A 27 20.26 0.07 21.86
CA LYS A 27 21.09 -1.03 21.40
C LYS A 27 21.51 -0.82 19.96
N THR A 28 22.74 -1.22 19.68
CA THR A 28 23.22 -1.35 18.31
C THR A 28 22.49 -2.49 17.60
N ILE A 29 22.50 -2.44 16.27
CA ILE A 29 21.93 -3.52 15.44
C ILE A 29 22.60 -4.88 15.71
N ASP A 30 23.90 -4.91 16.05
CA ASP A 30 24.58 -6.16 16.37
C ASP A 30 24.18 -6.72 17.74
N GLU A 31 23.89 -5.86 18.72
CA GLU A 31 23.34 -6.28 20.03
C GLU A 31 21.92 -6.84 19.87
N LEU A 32 21.06 -6.17 19.10
CA LEU A 32 19.72 -6.66 18.78
C LEU A 32 19.74 -7.98 18.02
N TYR A 33 20.71 -8.15 17.10
CA TYR A 33 20.90 -9.42 16.41
C TYR A 33 21.32 -10.54 17.36
N ALA A 34 22.24 -10.28 18.30
CA ALA A 34 22.63 -11.27 19.30
C ALA A 34 21.45 -11.70 20.19
N ASP A 35 20.60 -10.75 20.58
CA ASP A 35 19.38 -11.02 21.35
C ASP A 35 18.39 -11.86 20.54
N ALA A 36 18.11 -11.50 19.28
CA ALA A 36 17.20 -12.24 18.41
C ALA A 36 17.66 -13.69 18.15
N VAL A 37 18.99 -13.91 18.06
CA VAL A 37 19.55 -15.28 17.99
C VAL A 37 19.30 -16.04 19.28
N ALA A 38 19.44 -15.40 20.45
CA ALA A 38 19.17 -16.02 21.74
C ALA A 38 17.67 -16.34 21.96
N GLU A 39 16.77 -15.59 21.32
CA GLU A 39 15.32 -15.81 21.29
C GLU A 39 14.89 -16.99 20.38
N GLY A 40 15.84 -17.62 19.70
CA GLY A 40 15.61 -18.79 18.84
C GLY A 40 15.78 -18.51 17.36
N GLY A 41 16.02 -17.26 16.97
CA GLY A 41 16.43 -16.88 15.62
C GLY A 41 15.39 -17.17 14.55
N ASN A 42 14.09 -17.04 14.85
CA ASN A 42 13.03 -17.13 13.84
C ASN A 42 12.37 -15.78 13.66
N LEU A 43 12.03 -15.43 12.42
CA LEU A 43 11.28 -14.23 12.09
C LEU A 43 10.33 -14.52 10.93
N VAL A 44 9.03 -14.40 11.16
CA VAL A 44 7.98 -14.51 10.13
C VAL A 44 7.36 -13.14 9.89
N LEU A 45 7.47 -12.65 8.66
CA LEU A 45 6.87 -11.42 8.19
C LEU A 45 5.71 -11.70 7.26
N TYR A 46 4.54 -11.17 7.58
CA TYR A 46 3.44 -11.04 6.62
C TYR A 46 3.54 -9.69 5.93
N HIS A 47 3.82 -9.71 4.64
CA HIS A 47 4.00 -8.51 3.83
C HIS A 47 2.89 -8.37 2.77
N GLY A 48 2.38 -7.14 2.63
CA GLY A 48 1.35 -6.82 1.66
C GLY A 48 1.93 -6.60 0.26
N GLY A 49 1.55 -7.43 -0.70
CA GLY A 49 2.03 -7.34 -2.07
C GLY A 49 1.27 -8.22 -3.04
N ASP A 50 1.63 -8.12 -4.32
CA ASP A 50 0.99 -8.86 -5.39
C ASP A 50 1.62 -10.24 -5.60
N THR A 51 2.96 -10.34 -5.68
CA THR A 51 3.62 -11.62 -6.01
C THR A 51 4.61 -12.07 -4.95
N PRO A 52 4.78 -13.39 -4.74
CA PRO A 52 5.71 -13.93 -3.75
C PRO A 52 7.15 -13.40 -3.88
N ALA A 53 7.57 -13.05 -5.10
CA ALA A 53 8.93 -12.59 -5.38
C ALA A 53 9.16 -11.10 -5.06
N GLN A 54 8.13 -10.31 -4.75
CA GLN A 54 8.28 -8.88 -4.49
C GLN A 54 9.23 -8.57 -3.33
N GLN A 55 9.33 -9.48 -2.34
CA GLN A 55 10.22 -9.32 -1.18
C GLN A 55 11.51 -10.14 -1.22
N THR A 56 11.87 -10.75 -2.35
CA THR A 56 13.15 -11.48 -2.48
C THR A 56 14.34 -10.59 -2.17
N GLY A 57 14.34 -9.35 -2.67
CA GLY A 57 15.44 -8.41 -2.43
C GLY A 57 15.63 -8.06 -0.96
N LEU A 58 14.54 -7.89 -0.20
CA LEU A 58 14.62 -7.72 1.25
C LEU A 58 15.11 -9.00 1.92
N HIS A 59 14.47 -10.13 1.60
CA HIS A 59 14.78 -11.41 2.20
C HIS A 59 16.27 -11.74 2.08
N ASP A 60 16.83 -11.59 0.88
CA ASP A 60 18.23 -11.91 0.61
C ASP A 60 19.17 -10.98 1.38
N ALA A 61 18.87 -9.68 1.41
CA ALA A 61 19.68 -8.71 2.14
C ALA A 61 19.62 -8.89 3.66
N PHE A 62 18.44 -9.19 4.21
CA PHE A 62 18.27 -9.49 5.63
C PHE A 62 19.04 -10.74 6.01
N THR A 63 18.87 -11.82 5.24
CA THR A 63 19.56 -13.09 5.45
C THR A 63 21.08 -12.94 5.32
N GLN A 64 21.54 -12.11 4.38
CA GLN A 64 22.96 -11.80 4.24
C GLN A 64 23.51 -11.05 5.48
N ARG A 65 22.74 -10.12 6.04
CA ARG A 65 23.17 -9.32 7.20
C ARG A 65 23.06 -10.08 8.52
N PHE A 66 22.06 -10.95 8.66
CA PHE A 66 21.69 -11.67 9.88
C PHE A 66 21.59 -13.19 9.63
N PRO A 67 22.71 -13.86 9.31
CA PRO A 67 22.69 -15.24 8.79
C PRO A 67 22.22 -16.31 9.79
N GLN A 68 22.12 -15.98 11.08
CA GLN A 68 21.58 -16.90 12.11
C GLN A 68 20.08 -16.69 12.37
N ILE A 69 19.43 -15.75 11.68
CA ILE A 69 17.97 -15.59 11.72
C ILE A 69 17.36 -16.34 10.54
N ASN A 70 16.50 -17.30 10.84
CA ASN A 70 15.61 -17.96 9.91
C ASN A 70 14.46 -16.99 9.55
N PHE A 71 14.68 -16.18 8.53
CA PHE A 71 13.72 -15.18 8.08
C PHE A 71 12.78 -15.76 7.02
N THR A 72 11.48 -15.68 7.26
CA THR A 72 10.43 -16.05 6.30
C THR A 72 9.59 -14.82 5.97
N ALA A 73 9.57 -14.42 4.71
CA ALA A 73 8.68 -13.36 4.21
C ALA A 73 7.54 -13.98 3.38
N ILE A 74 6.30 -13.71 3.76
CA ILE A 74 5.10 -14.22 3.08
C ILE A 74 4.34 -13.04 2.48
N VAL A 75 4.30 -13.00 1.15
CA VAL A 75 3.57 -11.99 0.40
C VAL A 75 2.16 -12.47 0.09
N ASP A 76 1.17 -11.66 0.44
CA ASP A 76 -0.23 -11.80 0.03
C ASP A 76 -0.84 -10.41 -0.11
N TYR A 77 -2.02 -10.29 -0.73
CA TYR A 77 -2.73 -9.02 -0.73
C TYR A 77 -3.03 -8.58 0.71
N SER A 78 -2.82 -7.29 1.01
CA SER A 78 -3.07 -6.74 2.35
C SER A 78 -4.49 -7.05 2.85
N LYS A 79 -5.50 -6.95 1.97
CA LYS A 79 -6.91 -7.28 2.29
C LYS A 79 -7.11 -8.72 2.80
N TYR A 80 -6.25 -9.66 2.41
CA TYR A 80 -6.30 -11.04 2.88
C TYR A 80 -5.46 -11.24 4.13
N HIS A 81 -4.28 -10.60 4.21
CA HIS A 81 -3.47 -10.61 5.43
C HIS A 81 -4.22 -10.01 6.62
N ASP A 82 -4.91 -8.89 6.46
CA ASP A 82 -5.62 -8.22 7.55
C ASP A 82 -6.69 -9.14 8.17
N VAL A 83 -7.57 -9.70 7.33
CA VAL A 83 -8.62 -10.62 7.79
C VAL A 83 -8.03 -11.92 8.33
N ARG A 84 -6.91 -12.39 7.77
CA ARG A 84 -6.20 -13.56 8.28
C ARG A 84 -5.65 -13.32 9.67
N ILE A 85 -5.03 -12.16 9.91
CA ILE A 85 -4.48 -11.78 11.22
C ILE A 85 -5.60 -11.61 12.23
N ASP A 86 -6.69 -10.91 11.89
CA ASP A 86 -7.86 -10.77 12.77
C ASP A 86 -8.42 -12.13 13.17
N ASN A 87 -8.55 -13.06 12.21
CA ASN A 87 -8.98 -14.42 12.50
C ASN A 87 -7.97 -15.13 13.41
N GLN A 88 -6.68 -15.06 13.10
CA GLN A 88 -5.63 -15.71 13.90
C GLN A 88 -5.56 -15.16 15.33
N LEU A 89 -5.76 -13.86 15.54
CA LEU A 89 -5.86 -13.24 16.85
C LEU A 89 -7.11 -13.73 17.59
N ALA A 90 -8.26 -13.78 16.90
CA ALA A 90 -9.52 -14.25 17.47
C ALA A 90 -9.49 -15.75 17.82
N THR A 91 -8.66 -16.54 17.15
CA THR A 91 -8.53 -17.99 17.38
C THR A 91 -7.28 -18.40 18.16
N ASP A 92 -6.49 -17.45 18.65
CA ASP A 92 -5.23 -17.70 19.38
C ASP A 92 -4.23 -18.57 18.59
N THR A 93 -4.07 -18.23 17.31
CA THR A 93 -3.21 -18.93 16.34
C THR A 93 -2.39 -17.95 15.50
N LEU A 94 -1.97 -16.83 16.09
CA LEU A 94 -1.14 -15.83 15.41
C LEU A 94 0.17 -16.46 14.93
N VAL A 95 0.48 -16.29 13.65
CA VAL A 95 1.68 -16.81 12.99
C VAL A 95 2.77 -15.75 12.80
N PRO A 96 2.49 -14.55 12.24
CA PRO A 96 3.55 -13.58 11.97
C PRO A 96 4.05 -12.92 13.24
N ASP A 97 5.36 -12.64 13.29
CA ASP A 97 5.97 -11.76 14.28
C ASP A 97 5.80 -10.29 13.90
N VAL A 98 5.71 -10.00 12.58
CA VAL A 98 5.61 -8.63 12.04
C VAL A 98 4.55 -8.53 10.94
N VAL A 99 3.80 -7.43 10.96
CA VAL A 99 2.78 -7.04 9.97
C VAL A 99 3.04 -5.60 9.51
N ALA A 100 2.85 -5.29 8.23
CA ALA A 100 3.20 -3.99 7.64
C ALA A 100 2.02 -2.98 7.44
N SER A 101 2.00 -1.85 8.18
CA SER A 101 1.23 -0.60 7.96
C SER A 101 1.94 0.69 8.48
N LEU A 102 1.42 1.93 8.37
CA LEU A 102 2.14 3.24 8.53
C LEU A 102 2.75 3.58 9.95
N LYS A 103 2.67 4.78 10.57
CA LYS A 103 3.14 5.02 11.98
C LYS A 103 2.08 5.63 12.92
N GLU A 104 1.98 5.18 14.18
CA GLU A 104 1.26 5.88 15.27
C GLU A 104 2.18 6.72 16.16
N VAL A 105 1.54 7.59 16.94
CA VAL A 105 2.17 8.54 17.87
C VAL A 105 2.90 7.85 19.04
N ASP A 106 2.55 6.60 19.38
CA ASP A 106 3.12 5.86 20.51
C ASP A 106 4.23 4.86 20.16
N GLY A 107 4.60 4.76 18.87
CA GLY A 107 5.61 3.81 18.41
C GLY A 107 5.09 2.38 18.21
N ALA A 108 3.78 2.15 18.30
CA ALA A 108 3.17 0.84 18.03
C ALA A 108 3.41 0.34 16.58
N TRP A 109 3.80 1.23 15.66
CA TRP A 109 4.12 0.91 14.28
C TRP A 109 4.99 1.96 13.58
N LEU A 110 5.79 1.57 12.57
CA LEU A 110 6.70 2.45 11.81
C LEU A 110 6.74 2.12 10.32
N ALA A 111 6.44 3.11 9.47
CA ALA A 111 6.63 3.02 8.03
C ALA A 111 8.13 3.03 7.62
N TYR A 112 8.52 2.40 6.50
CA TYR A 112 9.93 2.32 6.03
C TYR A 112 10.16 2.78 4.59
N SER A 113 9.21 2.53 3.68
CA SER A 113 9.29 2.85 2.25
C SER A 113 8.01 3.52 1.81
N ILE A 114 8.07 4.37 0.79
CA ILE A 114 6.92 5.03 0.18
C ILE A 114 6.64 4.41 -1.19
N PHE A 115 5.44 3.88 -1.34
CA PHE A 115 4.87 3.45 -2.60
C PHE A 115 4.10 4.58 -3.25
N THR A 116 4.03 4.55 -4.57
CA THR A 116 3.39 5.59 -5.35
C THR A 116 2.63 4.97 -6.51
N PHE A 117 1.33 5.26 -6.63
CA PHE A 117 0.51 4.90 -7.79
C PHE A 117 0.06 6.15 -8.54
N GLY A 118 0.04 6.04 -9.85
CA GLY A 118 -0.46 7.06 -10.76
C GLY A 118 -0.73 6.43 -12.11
N TYR A 119 -0.42 7.15 -13.18
CA TYR A 119 -0.28 6.54 -14.49
C TYR A 119 1.11 6.78 -15.06
N LEU A 120 1.52 5.90 -15.94
CA LEU A 120 2.81 5.95 -16.63
C LEU A 120 2.62 5.65 -18.12
N TYR A 121 3.60 6.03 -18.93
CA TYR A 121 3.60 5.70 -20.35
C TYR A 121 5.00 5.39 -20.87
N ASN A 122 5.09 4.57 -21.92
CA ASN A 122 6.33 4.30 -22.62
C ASN A 122 6.62 5.40 -23.66
N SER A 123 7.65 6.21 -23.44
CA SER A 123 7.97 7.35 -24.29
C SER A 123 8.42 6.98 -25.70
N THR A 124 8.91 5.76 -25.92
CA THR A 124 9.38 5.32 -27.25
C THR A 124 8.25 4.80 -28.14
N GLY A 125 7.12 4.40 -27.55
CA GLY A 125 5.96 3.84 -28.26
C GLY A 125 4.90 4.86 -28.68
N LEU A 126 5.22 6.16 -28.66
CA LEU A 126 4.24 7.22 -28.92
C LEU A 126 3.97 7.46 -30.42
N ASP A 127 4.81 6.96 -31.32
CA ASP A 127 4.66 7.11 -32.78
C ASP A 127 4.45 8.57 -33.24
N GLY A 128 5.14 9.52 -32.57
CA GLY A 128 5.02 10.96 -32.86
C GLY A 128 3.80 11.65 -32.24
N ALA A 129 2.93 10.92 -31.53
CA ALA A 129 1.84 11.51 -30.76
C ALA A 129 2.36 12.21 -29.50
N ALA A 130 1.71 13.31 -29.12
CA ALA A 130 1.92 13.88 -27.80
C ALA A 130 1.41 12.89 -26.72
N PRO A 131 2.18 12.66 -25.63
CA PRO A 131 1.77 11.79 -24.54
C PRO A 131 0.52 12.35 -23.82
N PRO A 132 -0.24 11.51 -23.10
CA PRO A 132 -1.34 11.99 -22.27
C PRO A 132 -0.75 12.84 -21.14
N ALA A 133 -1.05 14.14 -21.13
CA ALA A 133 -0.51 15.09 -20.17
C ALA A 133 -1.25 15.06 -18.82
N THR A 134 -2.52 14.67 -18.85
CA THR A 134 -3.37 14.52 -17.67
C THR A 134 -4.25 13.28 -17.79
N PRO A 135 -4.85 12.79 -16.70
CA PRO A 135 -5.80 11.67 -16.75
C PRO A 135 -6.98 11.92 -17.70
N ALA A 136 -7.40 13.18 -17.88
CA ALA A 136 -8.45 13.53 -18.85
C ALA A 136 -8.10 13.10 -20.29
N ASN A 137 -6.81 13.03 -20.65
CA ASN A 137 -6.38 12.59 -21.98
C ASN A 137 -6.46 11.07 -22.17
N LEU A 138 -6.63 10.28 -21.10
CA LEU A 138 -6.70 8.82 -21.18
C LEU A 138 -7.95 8.33 -21.91
N THR A 139 -8.97 9.18 -22.05
CA THR A 139 -10.21 8.86 -22.80
C THR A 139 -10.13 9.26 -24.28
N ASP A 140 -8.98 9.76 -24.76
CA ASP A 140 -8.79 10.06 -26.18
C ASP A 140 -8.78 8.74 -26.99
N PRO A 141 -9.64 8.57 -28.02
CA PRO A 141 -9.74 7.35 -28.81
C PRO A 141 -8.41 6.83 -29.40
N LYS A 142 -7.39 7.68 -29.56
CA LYS A 142 -6.06 7.24 -30.02
C LYS A 142 -5.36 6.27 -29.06
N TRP A 143 -5.81 6.19 -27.82
CA TRP A 143 -5.31 5.28 -26.79
C TRP A 143 -6.11 3.98 -26.68
N ALA A 144 -7.20 3.83 -27.43
CA ALA A 144 -8.02 2.62 -27.39
C ALA A 144 -7.17 1.36 -27.66
N GLY A 145 -7.30 0.36 -26.79
CA GLY A 145 -6.54 -0.90 -26.80
C GLY A 145 -5.11 -0.79 -26.27
N LYS A 146 -4.60 0.41 -25.99
CA LYS A 146 -3.20 0.66 -25.61
C LYS A 146 -2.98 0.82 -24.11
N ILE A 147 -4.05 0.76 -23.31
CA ILE A 147 -4.02 0.98 -21.86
C ILE A 147 -4.10 -0.37 -21.14
N ALA A 148 -3.22 -0.58 -20.16
CA ALA A 148 -3.40 -1.54 -19.08
C ALA A 148 -3.67 -0.82 -17.77
N SER A 149 -4.43 -1.45 -16.88
CA SER A 149 -4.71 -0.90 -15.56
C SER A 149 -4.93 -1.99 -14.53
N THR A 150 -4.60 -1.69 -13.28
CA THR A 150 -5.06 -2.41 -12.10
C THR A 150 -6.57 -2.26 -11.95
N TYR A 151 -7.30 -3.32 -11.62
CA TYR A 151 -8.72 -3.20 -11.25
C TYR A 151 -8.86 -2.28 -10.03
N PRO A 152 -9.54 -1.11 -10.14
CA PRO A 152 -9.69 -0.22 -9.00
C PRO A 152 -10.54 -0.84 -7.89
N HIS A 153 -11.43 -1.77 -8.19
CA HIS A 153 -12.23 -2.48 -7.18
C HIS A 153 -11.58 -3.77 -6.64
N ASP A 154 -10.33 -4.07 -7.04
CA ASP A 154 -9.55 -5.16 -6.45
C ASP A 154 -8.43 -4.68 -5.50
N ASP A 155 -7.92 -3.46 -5.70
CA ASP A 155 -6.85 -2.82 -4.91
C ASP A 155 -7.32 -1.43 -4.41
N ASP A 156 -7.34 -1.22 -3.09
CA ASP A 156 -7.87 0.03 -2.50
C ASP A 156 -6.98 1.26 -2.75
N ALA A 157 -5.68 1.09 -3.01
CA ALA A 157 -4.79 2.19 -3.41
C ALA A 157 -5.07 2.60 -4.86
N ALA A 158 -5.30 1.64 -5.76
CA ALA A 158 -5.79 1.92 -7.11
C ALA A 158 -7.21 2.52 -7.07
N LEU A 159 -8.09 2.02 -6.20
CA LEU A 159 -9.43 2.57 -5.97
C LEU A 159 -9.36 4.05 -5.65
N PHE A 160 -8.55 4.41 -4.66
CA PHE A 160 -8.40 5.78 -4.20
C PHE A 160 -7.85 6.69 -5.30
N LEU A 161 -6.85 6.23 -6.07
CA LEU A 161 -6.40 6.98 -7.23
C LEU A 161 -7.55 7.28 -8.20
N TYR A 162 -8.38 6.28 -8.47
CA TYR A 162 -9.56 6.42 -9.32
C TYR A 162 -10.65 7.33 -8.71
N THR A 163 -10.83 7.35 -7.39
CA THR A 163 -11.74 8.33 -6.77
C THR A 163 -11.22 9.75 -6.96
N ARG A 164 -9.91 9.98 -6.92
CA ARG A 164 -9.28 11.28 -7.23
C ARG A 164 -9.49 11.64 -8.71
N TYR A 165 -9.36 10.64 -9.58
CA TYR A 165 -9.97 10.51 -10.90
C TYR A 165 -11.32 11.22 -11.05
N VAL A 166 -12.31 10.59 -10.44
CA VAL A 166 -13.73 10.92 -10.58
C VAL A 166 -14.05 12.26 -9.94
N GLU A 167 -13.49 12.56 -8.77
CA GLU A 167 -13.75 13.83 -8.10
C GLU A 167 -13.26 15.03 -8.91
N LYS A 168 -12.25 14.84 -9.78
CA LYS A 168 -11.72 15.89 -10.64
C LYS A 168 -12.41 15.97 -12.01
N TYR A 169 -12.70 14.83 -12.65
CA TYR A 169 -13.17 14.78 -14.04
C TYR A 169 -14.61 14.28 -14.20
N GLY A 170 -15.25 13.84 -13.12
CA GLY A 170 -16.59 13.29 -13.11
C GLY A 170 -16.67 11.84 -13.61
N TRP A 171 -17.86 11.24 -13.47
CA TRP A 171 -18.14 9.87 -13.95
C TRP A 171 -18.14 9.73 -15.48
N ASP A 172 -18.25 10.85 -16.21
CA ASP A 172 -18.09 10.86 -17.67
C ASP A 172 -16.68 10.40 -18.08
N TRP A 173 -15.66 10.72 -17.26
CA TRP A 173 -14.30 10.23 -17.49
C TRP A 173 -14.22 8.70 -17.38
N VAL A 174 -14.86 8.11 -16.36
CA VAL A 174 -14.93 6.66 -16.17
C VAL A 174 -15.64 5.99 -17.35
N SER A 175 -16.75 6.59 -17.79
CA SER A 175 -17.50 6.14 -18.96
C SER A 175 -16.65 6.19 -20.23
N GLY A 176 -15.86 7.25 -20.41
CA GLY A 176 -14.93 7.38 -21.53
C GLY A 176 -13.76 6.39 -21.47
N LEU A 177 -13.27 6.08 -20.27
CA LEU A 177 -12.20 5.10 -20.07
C LEU A 177 -12.70 3.68 -20.34
N ALA A 178 -13.93 3.35 -19.93
CA ALA A 178 -14.56 2.05 -20.21
C ALA A 178 -14.67 1.77 -21.73
N GLN A 179 -14.73 2.82 -22.56
CA GLN A 179 -14.75 2.70 -24.02
C GLN A 179 -13.37 2.50 -24.66
N GLN A 180 -12.28 2.57 -23.89
CA GLN A 180 -10.92 2.44 -24.42
C GLN A 180 -10.46 1.00 -24.61
N ASN A 181 -11.28 -0.03 -24.36
CA ASN A 181 -10.85 -1.43 -24.38
C ASN A 181 -9.58 -1.65 -23.51
N VAL A 182 -9.64 -1.17 -22.27
CA VAL A 182 -8.55 -1.25 -21.29
C VAL A 182 -8.33 -2.71 -20.89
N SER A 183 -7.06 -3.14 -20.81
CA SER A 183 -6.69 -4.41 -20.18
C SER A 183 -6.68 -4.22 -18.66
N PHE A 184 -7.79 -4.53 -17.99
CA PHE A 184 -7.83 -4.53 -16.53
C PHE A 184 -7.30 -5.85 -15.99
N ASN A 185 -6.38 -5.76 -15.05
CA ASN A 185 -5.69 -6.90 -14.45
C ASN A 185 -5.77 -6.83 -12.93
N ARG A 186 -5.80 -8.02 -12.30
CA ARG A 186 -5.35 -8.12 -10.92
C ARG A 186 -3.88 -7.73 -10.86
N ASP A 187 -3.42 -7.35 -9.68
CA ASP A 187 -2.03 -6.97 -9.38
C ASP A 187 -1.62 -5.61 -9.91
N SER A 188 -1.11 -4.79 -9.00
CA SER A 188 -0.69 -3.44 -9.34
C SER A 188 0.50 -3.41 -10.31
N ASN A 189 1.35 -4.43 -10.29
CA ASN A 189 2.54 -4.52 -11.14
C ASN A 189 2.25 -4.78 -12.61
N VAL A 190 1.21 -5.55 -12.94
CA VAL A 190 0.97 -6.06 -14.31
C VAL A 190 0.86 -4.92 -15.32
N ALA A 191 0.21 -3.82 -14.94
CA ALA A 191 0.11 -2.66 -15.82
C ALA A 191 1.48 -2.05 -16.15
N SER A 192 2.40 -1.95 -15.19
CA SER A 192 3.77 -1.49 -15.45
C SER A 192 4.57 -2.50 -16.28
N GLU A 193 4.42 -3.80 -16.04
CA GLU A 193 5.13 -4.86 -16.75
C GLU A 193 4.76 -4.89 -18.24
N LEU A 194 3.46 -4.77 -18.55
CA LEU A 194 2.96 -4.67 -19.92
C LEU A 194 3.44 -3.41 -20.64
N VAL A 195 3.67 -2.32 -19.91
CA VAL A 195 4.23 -1.08 -20.48
C VAL A 195 5.74 -1.19 -20.71
N ASN A 196 6.44 -1.82 -19.77
CA ASN A 196 7.88 -2.11 -19.89
C ASN A 196 8.18 -3.07 -21.04
N SER A 197 7.34 -4.08 -21.27
CA SER A 197 7.48 -5.01 -22.40
C SER A 197 7.14 -4.37 -23.75
N GLY A 198 6.43 -3.24 -23.75
CA GLY A 198 5.92 -2.58 -24.94
C GLY A 198 4.62 -3.17 -25.49
N GLU A 199 4.02 -4.16 -24.80
CA GLU A 199 2.71 -4.71 -25.17
C GLU A 199 1.59 -3.67 -24.99
N LYS A 200 1.71 -2.83 -23.97
CA LYS A 200 0.84 -1.67 -23.73
C LYS A 200 1.66 -0.39 -23.73
N LEU A 201 1.00 0.72 -24.02
CA LEU A 201 1.65 2.04 -24.08
C LEU A 201 1.50 2.79 -22.76
N ILE A 202 0.38 2.59 -22.08
CA ILE A 202 -0.01 3.34 -20.88
C ILE A 202 -0.42 2.36 -19.79
N GLY A 203 0.04 2.61 -18.57
CA GLY A 203 -0.30 1.86 -17.36
C GLY A 203 -0.99 2.79 -16.35
N VAL A 204 -2.10 2.39 -15.75
CA VAL A 204 -2.87 3.20 -14.77
C VAL A 204 -3.10 2.40 -13.48
N GLY A 205 -2.99 3.05 -12.32
CA GLY A 205 -3.13 2.39 -11.02
C GLY A 205 -1.91 1.55 -10.66
N THR A 206 -0.74 1.95 -11.14
CA THR A 206 0.54 1.25 -10.96
C THR A 206 1.63 2.22 -10.53
N GLY A 207 2.66 1.69 -9.89
CA GLY A 207 3.92 2.39 -9.64
C GLY A 207 4.96 2.12 -10.71
N GLY A 208 6.14 2.72 -10.54
CA GLY A 208 7.31 2.52 -11.40
C GLY A 208 7.78 3.79 -12.11
N GLY A 209 8.63 3.60 -13.12
CA GLY A 209 9.26 4.68 -13.89
C GLY A 209 10.75 4.44 -14.10
N GLY A 210 11.35 5.29 -14.95
CA GLY A 210 12.74 5.16 -15.38
C GLY A 210 12.79 4.99 -16.89
N ALA A 211 13.68 5.73 -17.56
CA ALA A 211 13.71 5.79 -19.02
C ALA A 211 13.73 4.37 -19.64
N PRO A 212 12.82 4.05 -20.59
CA PRO A 212 11.96 4.98 -21.32
C PRO A 212 10.57 5.24 -20.71
N ILE A 213 10.26 4.67 -19.55
CA ILE A 213 8.95 4.79 -18.90
C ILE A 213 8.87 6.08 -18.08
N VAL A 214 7.88 6.91 -18.43
CA VAL A 214 7.63 8.19 -17.79
C VAL A 214 6.42 8.06 -16.87
N PHE A 215 6.65 8.20 -15.57
CA PHE A 215 5.59 8.31 -14.58
C PHE A 215 4.99 9.72 -14.62
N VAL A 216 3.67 9.83 -14.53
CA VAL A 216 2.95 11.10 -14.50
C VAL A 216 2.29 11.29 -13.14
N GLY A 217 2.91 12.13 -12.32
CA GLY A 217 2.39 12.64 -11.05
C GLY A 217 2.92 14.05 -10.78
N GLY A 218 2.15 14.84 -10.04
CA GLY A 218 2.47 16.24 -9.74
C GLY A 218 2.07 17.22 -10.84
N ASN A 219 2.41 18.50 -10.68
CA ASN A 219 2.02 19.59 -11.60
C ASN A 219 0.50 19.66 -11.87
N GLY A 220 -0.31 19.51 -10.82
CA GLY A 220 -1.77 19.50 -10.94
C GLY A 220 -2.37 18.18 -11.42
N THR A 221 -1.58 17.10 -11.56
CA THR A 221 -2.11 15.74 -11.76
C THR A 221 -2.05 14.97 -10.45
N GLU A 222 -3.22 14.47 -10.02
CA GLU A 222 -3.36 13.66 -8.81
C GLU A 222 -2.59 12.34 -8.93
N TYR A 223 -1.93 11.94 -7.85
CA TYR A 223 -1.35 10.62 -7.67
C TYR A 223 -1.51 10.21 -6.20
N LEU A 224 -1.14 8.98 -5.86
CA LEU A 224 -1.16 8.51 -4.48
C LEU A 224 0.24 8.12 -4.08
N SER A 225 0.67 8.55 -2.91
CA SER A 225 1.78 7.96 -2.18
C SER A 225 1.34 7.49 -0.78
N TRP A 226 1.88 6.38 -0.31
CA TRP A 226 1.66 5.85 1.04
C TRP A 226 2.88 5.05 1.49
N GLY A 227 3.01 4.77 2.79
CA GLY A 227 4.13 3.95 3.29
C GLY A 227 3.76 2.51 3.68
N GLN A 228 4.73 1.61 3.61
CA GLN A 228 4.65 0.21 4.11
C GLN A 228 5.59 0.01 5.34
N ARG A 229 5.72 -1.19 5.96
CA ARG A 229 6.75 -1.59 7.00
C ARG A 229 7.73 -2.65 6.49
N GLU A 230 8.99 -2.57 6.92
CA GLU A 230 10.12 -3.52 6.82
C GLU A 230 11.42 -2.79 7.22
N THR A 231 12.55 -3.50 7.34
CA THR A 231 13.83 -2.98 7.87
C THR A 231 14.55 -2.04 6.90
N GLN A 232 14.91 -0.83 7.35
CA GLN A 232 15.63 0.16 6.53
C GLN A 232 17.14 -0.13 6.42
N THR A 233 17.61 -0.41 5.20
CA THR A 233 19.00 -0.17 4.76
C THR A 233 19.03 0.29 3.29
N THR A 234 20.20 0.34 2.66
CA THR A 234 20.58 0.87 1.32
C THR A 234 19.77 0.39 0.10
N LEU A 235 18.64 -0.29 0.30
CA LEU A 235 17.80 -0.93 -0.71
C LEU A 235 16.48 -0.18 -0.96
N VAL A 236 16.17 0.86 -0.18
CA VAL A 236 14.89 1.57 -0.25
C VAL A 236 14.97 2.78 -1.20
N PHE A 237 14.25 2.71 -2.32
CA PHE A 237 14.25 3.74 -3.36
C PHE A 237 13.43 5.01 -3.03
N ASN A 238 12.58 4.99 -1.99
CA ASN A 238 11.82 6.15 -1.49
C ASN A 238 11.64 6.08 0.03
N SER A 239 12.58 6.64 0.80
CA SER A 239 12.58 6.50 2.27
C SER A 239 11.50 7.34 2.96
N VAL A 240 10.91 6.86 4.05
CA VAL A 240 10.04 7.72 4.89
C VAL A 240 10.82 8.77 5.70
N ARG A 241 12.16 8.67 5.73
CA ARG A 241 13.01 9.55 6.52
C ARG A 241 13.18 10.90 5.84
N THR A 242 12.86 11.96 6.59
CA THR A 242 12.91 13.35 6.10
C THR A 242 14.30 13.85 5.77
N ASP A 243 15.34 13.24 6.35
CA ASP A 243 16.74 13.66 6.20
C ASP A 243 17.45 13.01 5.00
N ILE A 244 16.91 11.91 4.46
CA ILE A 244 17.50 11.19 3.31
C ILE A 244 16.58 11.07 2.09
N ASN A 245 15.27 11.31 2.23
CA ASN A 245 14.36 11.27 1.08
C ASN A 245 14.46 12.55 0.25
N ALA A 246 14.90 12.40 -1.00
CA ALA A 246 15.00 13.48 -1.97
C ALA A 246 13.64 13.90 -2.57
N ASN A 247 12.66 13.01 -2.62
CA ASN A 247 11.37 13.19 -3.31
C ASN A 247 10.28 13.82 -2.44
N LYS A 248 10.41 13.74 -1.10
CA LYS A 248 9.56 14.42 -0.09
C LYS A 248 8.05 14.50 -0.45
N PRO A 249 7.35 13.37 -0.68
CA PRO A 249 5.96 13.38 -1.15
C PRO A 249 4.98 13.98 -0.13
N TRP A 250 5.33 14.07 1.16
CA TRP A 250 4.53 14.77 2.17
C TRP A 250 4.46 16.29 1.95
N ASP A 251 5.37 16.87 1.15
CA ASP A 251 5.34 18.28 0.76
C ASP A 251 4.50 18.52 -0.52
N VAL A 252 3.97 17.46 -1.15
CA VAL A 252 3.20 17.52 -2.40
C VAL A 252 1.72 17.20 -2.14
N PRO A 253 0.80 18.18 -2.20
CA PRO A 253 -0.63 17.95 -1.97
C PRO A 253 -1.22 16.86 -2.87
N GLU A 254 -0.84 16.86 -4.15
CA GLU A 254 -1.30 15.88 -5.15
C GLU A 254 -0.82 14.45 -4.88
N ALA A 255 0.09 14.23 -3.92
CA ALA A 255 0.50 12.88 -3.49
C ALA A 255 -0.49 12.24 -2.50
N ASN A 256 -1.41 13.02 -1.93
CA ASN A 256 -2.51 12.52 -1.10
C ASN A 256 -2.10 11.65 0.11
N MET A 257 -0.90 11.84 0.65
CA MET A 257 -0.32 11.04 1.75
C MET A 257 -1.21 10.92 3.00
N ALA A 258 -1.96 11.99 3.33
CA ALA A 258 -2.89 11.99 4.47
C ALA A 258 -4.33 11.61 4.08
N ALA A 259 -4.73 11.86 2.82
CA ALA A 259 -6.09 11.63 2.36
C ALA A 259 -6.39 10.15 2.15
N PHE A 260 -5.38 9.35 1.80
CA PHE A 260 -5.56 7.91 1.60
C PHE A 260 -5.87 7.14 2.90
N PRO A 261 -5.11 7.32 4.01
CA PRO A 261 -5.50 6.74 5.29
C PRO A 261 -6.92 7.13 5.72
N ALA A 262 -7.28 8.41 5.60
CA ALA A 262 -8.63 8.88 5.92
C ALA A 262 -9.72 8.27 5.04
N PHE A 263 -9.43 7.99 3.76
CA PHE A 263 -10.34 7.25 2.89
C PHE A 263 -10.50 5.79 3.35
N MET A 264 -9.41 5.16 3.78
CA MET A 264 -9.40 3.76 4.22
C MET A 264 -10.15 3.54 5.55
N GLU A 265 -10.28 4.58 6.39
CA GLU A 265 -11.07 4.54 7.62
C GLU A 265 -12.59 4.37 7.38
N ASP A 266 -13.11 4.92 6.26
CA ASP A 266 -14.53 4.82 5.92
C ASP A 266 -14.80 3.62 5.01
N ARG A 267 -14.90 2.43 5.60
CA ARG A 267 -15.12 1.17 4.87
C ARG A 267 -16.43 1.14 4.09
N ALA A 268 -17.47 1.83 4.56
CA ALA A 268 -18.75 1.89 3.86
C ALA A 268 -18.61 2.68 2.55
N LYS A 269 -17.91 3.82 2.61
CA LYS A 269 -17.61 4.62 1.42
C LYS A 269 -16.69 3.87 0.46
N VAL A 270 -15.65 3.20 0.96
CA VAL A 270 -14.76 2.36 0.14
C VAL A 270 -15.57 1.33 -0.65
N GLU A 271 -16.45 0.60 0.04
CA GLU A 271 -17.27 -0.44 -0.58
C GLU A 271 -18.22 0.15 -1.64
N GLN A 272 -18.84 1.30 -1.35
CA GLN A 272 -19.68 1.99 -2.33
C GLN A 272 -18.91 2.32 -3.62
N TRP A 273 -17.67 2.80 -3.50
CA TRP A 273 -16.83 3.09 -4.66
C TRP A 273 -16.49 1.82 -5.44
N LYS A 274 -16.12 0.73 -4.77
CA LYS A 274 -15.84 -0.57 -5.42
C LYS A 274 -17.03 -1.04 -6.24
N GLN A 275 -18.20 -1.09 -5.62
CA GLN A 275 -19.43 -1.53 -6.27
C GLN A 275 -19.79 -0.62 -7.45
N THR A 276 -19.54 0.69 -7.33
CA THR A 276 -19.78 1.61 -8.44
C THR A 276 -18.82 1.35 -9.60
N PHE A 277 -17.52 1.15 -9.36
CA PHE A 277 -16.56 0.83 -10.43
C PHE A 277 -16.82 -0.52 -11.09
N ALA A 278 -17.29 -1.52 -10.33
CA ALA A 278 -17.69 -2.81 -10.89
C ALA A 278 -18.81 -2.67 -11.94
N LEU A 279 -19.73 -1.70 -11.78
CA LEU A 279 -20.75 -1.41 -12.79
C LEU A 279 -20.19 -0.87 -14.11
N TYR A 280 -19.01 -0.22 -14.09
CA TYR A 280 -18.37 0.33 -15.28
C TYR A 280 -17.38 -0.64 -15.92
N PHE A 281 -16.60 -1.36 -15.12
CA PHE A 281 -15.48 -2.17 -15.58
C PHE A 281 -15.72 -3.68 -15.50
N GLY A 282 -16.88 -4.09 -14.96
CA GLY A 282 -17.22 -5.48 -14.72
C GLY A 282 -16.58 -6.03 -13.45
N GLU A 283 -16.94 -7.27 -13.11
CA GLU A 283 -16.35 -7.99 -11.97
C GLU A 283 -14.86 -8.30 -12.20
N VAL A 284 -14.08 -8.35 -11.12
CA VAL A 284 -12.66 -8.69 -11.18
C VAL A 284 -12.48 -10.10 -11.77
N GLN A 285 -11.67 -10.22 -12.82
CA GLN A 285 -11.36 -11.49 -13.49
C GLN A 285 -9.94 -11.96 -13.16
N GLY A 286 -9.72 -13.27 -13.25
CA GLY A 286 -8.43 -13.92 -12.99
C GLY A 286 -8.25 -14.41 -11.56
N GLU A 287 -7.30 -15.31 -11.37
CA GLU A 287 -6.91 -15.83 -10.05
C GLU A 287 -6.05 -14.80 -9.29
N PRO A 288 -6.09 -14.78 -7.94
CA PRO A 288 -5.18 -13.96 -7.15
C PRO A 288 -3.73 -14.41 -7.40
N SER A 289 -2.83 -13.48 -7.73
CA SER A 289 -1.45 -13.83 -8.07
C SER A 289 -0.56 -14.25 -6.90
N PRO A 290 -0.82 -13.89 -5.62
CA PRO A 290 -0.18 -14.57 -4.50
C PRO A 290 -0.57 -16.06 -4.39
N GLY A 291 -1.63 -16.47 -5.09
CA GLY A 291 -2.32 -17.74 -4.89
C GLY A 291 -3.31 -17.69 -3.73
N VAL A 292 -3.78 -18.87 -3.31
CA VAL A 292 -4.70 -19.02 -2.16
C VAL A 292 -3.92 -19.62 -1.00
N LEU A 293 -3.44 -18.75 -0.09
CA LEU A 293 -2.53 -19.16 0.99
C LEU A 293 -3.23 -19.80 2.20
N GLY A 294 -4.56 -19.72 2.29
CA GLY A 294 -5.33 -20.23 3.42
C GLY A 294 -5.14 -19.42 4.71
N LEU A 295 -5.40 -20.05 5.86
CA LEU A 295 -5.48 -19.37 7.16
C LEU A 295 -4.15 -19.28 7.92
N HIS A 296 -3.22 -20.22 7.71
CA HIS A 296 -1.96 -20.31 8.49
C HIS A 296 -0.73 -20.57 7.61
N PRO A 297 -0.42 -19.72 6.61
CA PRO A 297 0.81 -19.87 5.85
C PRO A 297 2.04 -19.60 6.72
N GLY A 298 3.09 -20.42 6.57
CA GLY A 298 4.34 -20.29 7.32
C GLY A 298 4.41 -21.06 8.63
N GLN A 299 3.36 -21.80 9.01
CA GLN A 299 3.42 -22.82 10.07
C GLN A 299 4.06 -24.12 9.60
#